data_AF-A0A7S3ZV03-F1
#
_entry.id   AF-A0A7S3ZV03-F1
#
_cell.length_a   1.000
_cell.length_b   1.000
_cell.length_c   1.000
_cell.angle_alpha   90.00
_cell.angle_beta   90.00
_cell.angle_gamma   90.00
#
_symmetry.space_group_name_H-M   'P 1'
#
loop_
_entity.id
_entity.type
_entity.pdbx_description
1 polymer ?
#
loop_
_entity_poly.entity_id
_entity_poly.type
_entity_poly.pdbx_seq_one_letter_code
_entity_poly.pdbx_strand_id
1 'polypeptide(L)'
;RSLSKAALRPPPARARARPSKPLPRNSTGCRNSATSSMRRLLLVAHVACGSAFMSKPRSAASVALRAAKARAKRKGFGGAAPPPAPTAGPRARWAEGPPDAALEARLDALEDSSIVDVLNPAVLDGLEDVREKLRAGEVVILRDAFRPDFAEACYRELASRHAPWSANEDYFEDGYGYRHLNVYDRALWSRRLNATFAVFDHAETKAWVSALAERDCGGACTGAPSKYRAGDHSLPHTDWVGQRTVAYVWHLSKAWRPEWGGALYWAQNDHDEATYPASFNQLCLFSVTTTSAHFVTTVSPRAERLRLTFNGWWQSSWWPRDEPRLDATLEDPVARSKLTHSQKQSIADMLADPWQNLGPERHARLLSLSEM
;
A
#
# COMPACT_ATOMS: atom_id res chain seq x y z
N ARG A 1 24.10 -39.55 -53.31
CA ARG A 1 24.71 -40.84 -52.89
C ARG A 1 24.72 -40.87 -51.36
N SER A 2 24.03 -41.87 -50.75
CA SER A 2 24.13 -42.38 -49.37
C SER A 2 23.93 -41.38 -48.22
N LEU A 3 22.78 -41.25 -47.54
CA LEU A 3 22.14 -42.16 -46.56
C LEU A 3 23.06 -42.74 -45.47
N SER A 4 22.80 -42.37 -44.20
CA SER A 4 22.50 -43.34 -43.14
C SER A 4 21.91 -42.67 -41.88
N LYS A 5 20.63 -42.98 -41.63
CA LYS A 5 19.89 -42.83 -40.37
C LYS A 5 20.44 -43.83 -39.34
N ALA A 6 20.47 -43.45 -38.07
CA ALA A 6 20.46 -44.42 -36.96
C ALA A 6 19.39 -43.99 -35.95
N ALA A 7 18.42 -44.87 -35.74
CA ALA A 7 17.34 -44.73 -34.78
C ALA A 7 17.31 -45.96 -33.85
N LEU A 8 16.84 -45.71 -32.63
CA LEU A 8 16.30 -46.63 -31.62
C LEU A 8 17.27 -47.53 -30.82
N ARG A 9 17.27 -47.34 -29.50
CA ARG A 9 16.52 -48.21 -28.57
C ARG A 9 16.34 -47.60 -27.17
N PRO A 10 15.19 -47.84 -26.50
CA PRO A 10 14.87 -47.35 -25.16
C PRO A 10 15.36 -48.30 -24.05
N PRO A 11 15.54 -47.82 -22.80
CA PRO A 11 15.87 -48.67 -21.65
C PRO A 11 14.62 -49.38 -21.07
N PRO A 12 14.81 -50.50 -20.35
CA PRO A 12 13.77 -51.50 -20.08
C PRO A 12 12.83 -51.13 -18.93
N ALA A 13 11.59 -51.63 -19.03
CA ALA A 13 10.58 -51.56 -17.99
C ALA A 13 10.49 -52.86 -17.17
N ARG A 14 10.23 -52.66 -15.85
CA ARG A 14 9.50 -53.49 -14.87
C ARG A 14 10.32 -54.11 -13.73
N ALA A 15 10.00 -53.66 -12.51
CA ALA A 15 9.63 -54.56 -11.43
C ALA A 15 8.41 -53.98 -10.70
N ARG A 16 7.34 -54.79 -10.60
CA ARG A 16 6.09 -54.51 -9.92
C ARG A 16 6.24 -54.84 -8.44
N ALA A 17 5.90 -53.92 -7.53
CA ALA A 17 5.56 -54.27 -6.16
C ALA A 17 4.04 -54.17 -5.99
N ARG A 18 3.42 -55.27 -5.55
CA ARG A 18 1.99 -55.40 -5.22
C ARG A 18 1.81 -55.39 -3.69
N PRO A 19 0.57 -55.18 -3.19
CA PRO A 19 0.31 -54.56 -1.90
C PRO A 19 0.20 -55.58 -0.76
N SER A 20 0.58 -55.17 0.45
CA SER A 20 0.27 -55.90 1.68
C SER A 20 -0.97 -55.28 2.36
N LYS A 21 -2.00 -56.11 2.55
CA LYS A 21 -3.21 -55.87 3.35
C LYS A 21 -3.18 -56.78 4.62
N PRO A 22 -4.09 -56.61 5.59
CA PRO A 22 -3.80 -56.50 7.03
C PRO A 22 -4.14 -57.77 7.83
N LEU A 23 -3.91 -57.73 9.17
CA LEU A 23 -4.68 -58.33 10.30
C LEU A 23 -3.78 -58.47 11.55
N PRO A 24 -4.27 -58.70 12.79
CA PRO A 24 -5.60 -58.50 13.37
C PRO A 24 -5.60 -57.74 14.73
N ARG A 25 -6.82 -57.48 15.22
CA ARG A 25 -7.17 -57.06 16.60
C ARG A 25 -7.00 -58.21 17.60
N ASN A 26 -6.70 -57.87 18.86
CA ASN A 26 -7.24 -58.41 20.13
C ASN A 26 -6.72 -57.47 21.24
N SER A 27 -7.50 -56.68 22.00
CA SER A 27 -8.62 -56.93 22.93
C SER A 27 -8.26 -57.72 24.20
N THR A 28 -7.91 -57.00 25.26
CA THR A 28 -8.18 -57.22 26.71
C THR A 28 -7.58 -55.99 27.42
N GLY A 29 -8.18 -55.23 28.33
CA GLY A 29 -9.36 -55.41 29.18
C GLY A 29 -9.03 -54.79 30.55
N CYS A 30 -9.96 -53.99 31.10
CA CYS A 30 -10.03 -53.37 32.45
C CYS A 30 -9.25 -52.06 32.69
N ARG A 31 -9.94 -50.91 32.76
CA ARG A 31 -10.78 -50.35 33.87
C ARG A 31 -9.94 -49.75 35.01
N ASN A 32 -9.90 -48.42 35.10
CA ASN A 32 -10.63 -47.69 36.14
C ASN A 32 -10.57 -46.16 35.93
N SER A 33 -11.65 -45.54 36.41
CA SER A 33 -12.07 -44.15 36.36
C SER A 33 -11.14 -43.13 37.05
N ALA A 34 -11.10 -41.89 36.56
CA ALA A 34 -11.51 -40.71 37.32
C ALA A 34 -11.50 -39.45 36.43
N THR A 35 -12.53 -38.64 36.64
CA THR A 35 -12.82 -37.30 36.13
C THR A 35 -11.74 -36.26 36.43
N SER A 36 -11.48 -35.33 35.50
CA SER A 36 -11.55 -33.88 35.77
C SER A 36 -11.26 -33.06 34.51
N SER A 37 -12.13 -32.10 34.25
CA SER A 37 -12.07 -31.06 33.23
C SER A 37 -11.34 -29.85 33.79
N MET A 38 -10.44 -29.20 33.03
CA MET A 38 -10.11 -27.80 33.24
C MET A 38 -9.72 -27.10 31.93
N ARG A 39 -10.69 -26.39 31.36
CA ARG A 39 -10.47 -25.21 30.50
C ARG A 39 -10.00 -24.06 31.40
N ARG A 40 -8.91 -23.38 31.02
CA ARG A 40 -8.53 -22.09 31.63
C ARG A 40 -9.16 -20.95 30.81
N LEU A 41 -10.04 -20.21 31.50
CA LEU A 41 -10.57 -18.91 31.12
C LEU A 41 -10.36 -17.99 32.34
N LEU A 42 -9.75 -16.82 32.15
CA LEU A 42 -9.62 -15.72 33.12
C LEU A 42 -9.44 -14.47 32.26
N LEU A 43 -10.48 -13.68 31.95
CA LEU A 43 -11.18 -12.66 32.77
C LEU A 43 -10.27 -11.49 33.19
N VAL A 44 -10.44 -10.34 32.51
CA VAL A 44 -10.16 -9.01 33.07
C VAL A 44 -11.43 -8.17 32.95
N ALA A 45 -11.75 -7.51 34.06
CA ALA A 45 -13.05 -6.98 34.44
C ALA A 45 -13.39 -5.60 33.84
N HIS A 46 -14.68 -5.40 33.57
CA HIS A 46 -15.31 -4.07 33.50
C HIS A 46 -15.63 -3.59 34.92
N VAL A 47 -15.19 -2.39 35.26
CA VAL A 47 -15.67 -1.64 36.43
C VAL A 47 -16.78 -0.70 35.97
N ALA A 48 -18.02 -1.04 36.33
CA ALA A 48 -19.15 -0.13 36.31
C ALA A 48 -19.64 0.03 37.75
N CYS A 49 -19.47 1.24 38.31
CA CYS A 49 -20.06 1.60 39.60
C CYS A 49 -21.36 2.37 39.31
N GLY A 50 -22.48 1.82 39.77
CA GLY A 50 -23.78 2.47 39.72
C GLY A 50 -24.09 3.18 41.03
N SER A 51 -24.79 4.31 40.93
CA SER A 51 -25.65 4.81 42.00
C SER A 51 -26.91 5.40 41.38
N ALA A 52 -28.04 4.76 41.70
CA ALA A 52 -29.37 5.14 41.28
C ALA A 52 -29.85 6.39 42.02
N PHE A 53 -30.56 7.28 41.33
CA PHE A 53 -31.48 8.24 41.94
C PHE A 53 -32.77 8.24 41.12
N MET A 54 -33.86 7.76 41.73
CA MET A 54 -35.22 7.86 41.19
C MET A 54 -35.78 9.25 41.47
N SER A 55 -36.36 9.90 40.45
CA SER A 55 -37.43 10.89 40.66
C SER A 55 -38.42 10.90 39.48
N LYS A 56 -39.69 11.12 39.85
CA LYS A 56 -40.96 10.90 39.14
C LYS A 56 -41.25 11.86 37.96
N PRO A 57 -42.30 11.62 37.13
CA PRO A 57 -42.36 12.05 35.73
C PRO A 57 -42.92 13.48 35.56
N ARG A 58 -42.47 14.18 34.51
CA ARG A 58 -43.02 15.48 34.09
C ARG A 58 -43.42 15.50 32.60
N SER A 59 -44.72 15.74 32.43
CA SER A 59 -45.52 16.38 31.36
C SER A 59 -45.10 16.37 29.88
N ALA A 60 -46.14 16.19 29.06
CA ALA A 60 -46.20 16.08 27.61
C ALA A 60 -45.92 17.41 26.84
N ALA A 61 -44.71 17.96 26.97
CA ALA A 61 -44.30 19.18 26.24
C ALA A 61 -42.93 19.09 25.55
N SER A 62 -42.37 17.90 25.31
CA SER A 62 -41.04 17.73 24.67
C SER A 62 -41.03 16.88 23.39
N VAL A 63 -42.19 16.49 22.87
CA VAL A 63 -42.30 15.67 21.63
C VAL A 63 -42.43 16.51 20.35
N ALA A 64 -42.62 17.83 20.45
CA ALA A 64 -42.85 18.71 19.29
C ALA A 64 -41.59 19.37 18.67
N LEU A 65 -40.36 19.03 19.13
CA LEU A 65 -39.13 19.64 18.60
C LEU A 65 -38.09 18.61 18.11
N ARG A 66 -38.53 17.50 17.51
CA ARG A 66 -37.65 16.55 16.79
C ARG A 66 -38.20 16.05 15.45
N ALA A 67 -39.33 16.55 14.98
CA ALA A 67 -39.98 16.11 13.73
C ALA A 67 -39.91 17.13 12.56
N ALA A 68 -39.00 18.11 12.61
CA ALA A 68 -38.89 19.16 11.58
C ALA A 68 -37.50 19.26 10.90
N LYS A 69 -36.65 18.24 11.00
CA LYS A 69 -35.33 18.22 10.34
C LYS A 69 -34.98 16.92 9.62
N ALA A 70 -36.00 16.12 9.30
CA ALA A 70 -35.89 15.03 8.35
C ALA A 70 -36.91 15.28 7.25
N ARG A 71 -36.46 15.25 5.98
CA ARG A 71 -37.25 15.38 4.74
C ARG A 71 -37.29 16.78 4.11
N ALA A 72 -36.15 17.20 3.54
CA ALA A 72 -36.14 17.90 2.25
C ALA A 72 -34.77 17.79 1.57
N LYS A 73 -34.79 17.32 0.31
CA LYS A 73 -33.72 17.33 -0.72
C LYS A 73 -32.64 16.24 -0.65
N ARG A 74 -33.02 15.05 -1.14
CA ARG A 74 -32.21 14.32 -2.13
C ARG A 74 -32.34 15.05 -3.47
N LYS A 75 -31.24 15.57 -4.01
CA LYS A 75 -30.98 15.78 -5.44
C LYS A 75 -29.51 15.45 -5.66
N GLY A 76 -29.25 14.52 -6.58
CA GLY A 76 -27.91 14.06 -6.93
C GLY A 76 -27.12 15.05 -7.78
N PHE A 77 -25.85 14.70 -7.97
CA PHE A 77 -24.87 15.12 -8.98
C PHE A 77 -24.92 16.58 -9.47
N GLY A 78 -23.89 17.32 -9.08
CA GLY A 78 -23.52 18.63 -9.64
C GLY A 78 -22.46 19.26 -8.75
N GLY A 79 -21.23 19.39 -9.27
CA GLY A 79 -20.11 19.99 -8.54
C GLY A 79 -20.46 21.40 -8.05
N ALA A 80 -20.32 21.61 -6.75
CA ALA A 80 -20.07 22.94 -6.21
C ALA A 80 -18.57 23.17 -6.30
N ALA A 81 -18.17 24.21 -7.03
CA ALA A 81 -16.77 24.62 -7.09
C ALA A 81 -16.26 24.84 -5.66
N PRO A 82 -15.04 24.35 -5.34
CA PRO A 82 -14.44 24.65 -4.05
C PRO A 82 -14.33 26.17 -3.87
N PRO A 83 -14.35 26.67 -2.61
CA PRO A 83 -14.18 28.09 -2.35
C PRO A 83 -12.91 28.60 -3.07
N PRO A 84 -12.91 29.85 -3.60
CA PRO A 84 -11.74 30.37 -4.28
C PRO A 84 -10.55 30.25 -3.33
N ALA A 85 -9.53 29.52 -3.78
CA ALA A 85 -8.28 29.42 -3.06
C ALA A 85 -7.82 30.86 -2.73
N PRO A 86 -7.26 31.10 -1.54
CA PRO A 86 -6.64 32.39 -1.24
C PRO A 86 -5.73 32.73 -2.42
N THR A 87 -5.85 33.95 -2.96
CA THR A 87 -5.05 34.41 -4.10
C THR A 87 -3.59 34.21 -3.74
N ALA A 88 -3.03 33.11 -4.26
CA ALA A 88 -1.65 32.79 -4.04
C ALA A 88 -0.86 33.93 -4.66
N GLY A 89 -0.13 34.68 -3.82
CA GLY A 89 1.01 35.45 -4.31
C GLY A 89 1.86 34.57 -5.21
N PRO A 90 2.66 35.14 -6.14
CA PRO A 90 3.35 34.38 -7.18
C PRO A 90 3.98 33.11 -6.58
N ARG A 91 3.45 31.94 -6.96
CA ARG A 91 3.94 30.66 -6.48
C ARG A 91 5.40 30.58 -6.93
N ALA A 92 6.32 30.63 -5.97
CA ALA A 92 7.73 30.45 -6.26
C ALA A 92 7.87 29.13 -7.04
N ARG A 93 8.57 29.16 -8.17
CA ARG A 93 8.96 27.94 -8.87
C ARG A 93 10.29 27.48 -8.31
N TRP A 94 10.56 26.20 -8.51
CA TRP A 94 11.91 25.68 -8.38
C TRP A 94 12.86 26.55 -9.19
N ALA A 95 13.79 27.23 -8.53
CA ALA A 95 14.87 27.89 -9.25
C ALA A 95 15.82 26.79 -9.72
N GLU A 96 15.99 26.66 -11.03
CA GLU A 96 17.03 25.79 -11.56
C GLU A 96 18.37 26.28 -11.02
N GLY A 97 19.15 25.37 -10.42
CA GLY A 97 20.54 25.64 -10.09
C GLY A 97 21.33 26.03 -11.34
N PRO A 98 22.52 26.62 -11.20
CA PRO A 98 23.36 26.93 -12.36
C PRO A 98 23.54 25.67 -13.22
N PRO A 99 23.50 25.79 -14.56
CA PRO A 99 23.62 24.66 -15.45
C PRO A 99 24.97 23.97 -15.23
N ASP A 100 24.92 22.73 -14.74
CA ASP A 100 26.06 21.83 -14.69
C ASP A 100 25.94 20.93 -15.92
N ALA A 101 26.73 21.18 -16.95
CA ALA A 101 26.63 20.46 -18.22
C ALA A 101 26.80 18.94 -18.07
N ALA A 102 27.57 18.48 -17.08
CA ALA A 102 27.71 17.06 -16.78
C ALA A 102 26.46 16.50 -16.09
N LEU A 103 25.78 17.30 -15.27
CA LEU A 103 24.49 16.95 -14.70
C LEU A 103 23.40 16.92 -15.78
N GLU A 104 23.33 17.93 -16.64
CA GLU A 104 22.34 17.99 -17.73
C GLU A 104 22.48 16.80 -18.69
N ALA A 105 23.69 16.44 -19.11
CA ALA A 105 23.90 15.26 -19.95
C ALA A 105 23.46 13.94 -19.25
N ARG A 106 23.58 13.85 -17.93
CA ARG A 106 23.09 12.69 -17.16
C ARG A 106 21.58 12.69 -17.02
N LEU A 107 20.94 13.85 -16.96
CA LEU A 107 19.48 13.98 -16.91
C LEU A 107 18.83 13.67 -18.25
N ASP A 108 19.45 14.11 -19.35
CA ASP A 108 19.05 13.73 -20.70
C ASP A 108 19.13 12.20 -20.87
N ALA A 109 20.16 11.57 -20.29
CA ALA A 109 20.27 10.11 -20.28
C ALA A 109 19.22 9.40 -19.40
N LEU A 110 18.56 10.11 -18.47
CA LEU A 110 17.50 9.58 -17.62
C LEU A 110 16.10 9.72 -18.23
N GLU A 111 15.94 10.50 -19.30
CA GLU A 111 14.63 10.88 -19.84
C GLU A 111 13.80 9.68 -20.35
N ASP A 112 14.45 8.57 -20.66
CA ASP A 112 13.83 7.27 -21.04
C ASP A 112 14.30 6.10 -20.15
N SER A 113 14.80 6.39 -18.95
CA SER A 113 15.27 5.36 -18.02
C SER A 113 14.13 4.81 -17.16
N SER A 114 14.17 3.51 -16.89
CA SER A 114 13.35 2.83 -15.89
C SER A 114 14.04 2.77 -14.52
N ILE A 115 13.32 2.32 -13.49
CA ILE A 115 13.93 2.02 -12.18
C ILE A 115 15.08 1.02 -12.34
N VAL A 116 14.93 0.03 -13.22
CA VAL A 116 15.93 -1.03 -13.42
C VAL A 116 17.27 -0.44 -13.88
N ASP A 117 17.25 0.62 -14.69
CA ASP A 117 18.44 1.30 -15.22
C ASP A 117 19.17 2.15 -14.17
N VAL A 118 18.43 2.61 -13.16
CA VAL A 118 18.94 3.51 -12.12
C VAL A 118 19.14 2.84 -10.76
N LEU A 119 18.73 1.58 -10.60
CA LEU A 119 19.00 0.79 -9.42
C LEU A 119 20.50 0.61 -9.23
N ASN A 120 20.92 0.58 -7.97
CA ASN A 120 22.26 0.14 -7.64
C ASN A 120 22.39 -1.36 -7.98
N PRO A 121 23.37 -1.78 -8.79
CA PRO A 121 23.51 -3.19 -9.17
C PRO A 121 23.58 -4.14 -7.98
N ALA A 122 24.14 -3.71 -6.84
CA ALA A 122 24.21 -4.51 -5.62
C ALA A 122 22.84 -4.87 -5.02
N VAL A 123 21.79 -4.14 -5.37
CA VAL A 123 20.41 -4.39 -4.91
C VAL A 123 19.74 -5.51 -5.72
N LEU A 124 20.24 -5.79 -6.94
CA LEU A 124 19.65 -6.77 -7.85
C LEU A 124 19.84 -8.22 -7.37
N ASP A 125 20.90 -8.49 -6.59
CA ASP A 125 21.20 -9.83 -6.08
C ASP A 125 20.19 -10.32 -5.02
N GLY A 126 19.39 -9.41 -4.43
CA GLY A 126 18.43 -9.72 -3.36
C GLY A 126 16.97 -9.78 -3.80
N LEU A 127 16.66 -9.71 -5.10
CA LEU A 127 15.27 -9.53 -5.57
C LEU A 127 14.32 -10.69 -5.25
N GLU A 128 14.85 -11.90 -5.02
CA GLU A 128 14.01 -13.04 -4.61
C GLU A 128 13.44 -12.85 -3.20
N ASP A 129 14.26 -12.45 -2.23
CA ASP A 129 13.82 -12.09 -0.87
C ASP A 129 12.82 -10.92 -0.90
N VAL A 130 13.05 -9.94 -1.78
CA VAL A 130 12.12 -8.81 -1.98
C VAL A 130 10.75 -9.31 -2.44
N ARG A 131 10.70 -10.21 -3.41
CA ARG A 131 9.45 -10.80 -3.90
C ARG A 131 8.72 -11.56 -2.80
N GLU A 132 9.44 -12.40 -2.05
CA GLU A 132 8.87 -13.19 -0.96
C GLU A 132 8.23 -12.30 0.11
N LYS A 133 8.94 -11.24 0.53
CA LYS A 133 8.45 -10.26 1.50
C LYS A 133 7.23 -9.49 1.02
N LEU A 134 7.25 -9.01 -0.22
CA LEU A 134 6.10 -8.32 -0.82
C LEU A 134 4.87 -9.23 -0.93
N ARG A 135 5.08 -10.54 -1.22
CA ARG A 135 4.02 -11.55 -1.24
C ARG A 135 3.48 -11.84 0.17
N ALA A 136 4.35 -11.84 1.18
CA ALA A 136 3.98 -11.99 2.59
C ALA A 136 3.27 -10.76 3.18
N GLY A 137 3.26 -9.63 2.48
CA GLY A 137 2.68 -8.38 2.96
C GLY A 137 3.61 -7.60 3.90
N GLU A 138 4.89 -7.94 3.91
CA GLU A 138 5.93 -7.24 4.67
C GLU A 138 6.38 -5.96 3.97
N VAL A 139 6.99 -5.06 4.75
CA VAL A 139 7.71 -3.90 4.20
C VAL A 139 9.13 -4.32 3.81
N VAL A 140 9.53 -3.92 2.61
CA VAL A 140 10.88 -4.11 2.10
C VAL A 140 11.66 -2.81 2.21
N ILE A 141 12.89 -2.89 2.71
CA ILE A 141 13.79 -1.74 2.86
C ILE A 141 15.06 -1.99 2.05
N LEU A 142 15.18 -1.30 0.93
CA LEU A 142 16.37 -1.34 0.07
C LEU A 142 17.27 -0.18 0.46
N ARG A 143 18.40 -0.47 1.09
CA ARG A 143 19.45 0.53 1.39
C ARG A 143 20.30 0.75 0.15
N ASP A 144 20.77 1.98 -0.03
CA ASP A 144 21.52 2.41 -1.21
C ASP A 144 20.83 1.99 -2.53
N ALA A 145 19.51 2.17 -2.56
CA ALA A 145 18.60 1.58 -3.55
C ALA A 145 18.97 1.95 -4.98
N PHE A 146 19.27 3.23 -5.21
CA PHE A 146 19.58 3.75 -6.53
C PHE A 146 21.07 4.10 -6.66
N ARG A 147 21.53 4.26 -7.89
CA ARG A 147 22.87 4.78 -8.16
C ARG A 147 23.08 6.13 -7.43
N PRO A 148 24.25 6.34 -6.80
CA PRO A 148 24.47 7.52 -5.94
C PRO A 148 24.25 8.85 -6.63
N ASP A 149 24.54 8.94 -7.91
CA ASP A 149 24.34 10.13 -8.74
C ASP A 149 22.88 10.50 -8.93
N PHE A 150 22.03 9.52 -9.21
CA PHE A 150 20.58 9.72 -9.32
C PHE A 150 19.98 10.16 -7.99
N ALA A 151 20.38 9.50 -6.90
CA ALA A 151 19.95 9.89 -5.54
C ALA A 151 20.41 11.29 -5.15
N GLU A 152 21.65 11.65 -5.47
CA GLU A 152 22.20 12.97 -5.20
C GLU A 152 21.48 14.06 -5.98
N ALA A 153 21.21 13.84 -7.26
CA ALA A 153 20.50 14.79 -8.12
C ALA A 153 19.10 15.08 -7.57
N CYS A 154 18.35 14.03 -7.22
CA CYS A 154 17.02 14.17 -6.63
C CYS A 154 17.10 14.90 -5.27
N TYR A 155 18.03 14.51 -4.40
CA TYR A 155 18.21 15.18 -3.10
C TYR A 155 18.53 16.67 -3.22
N ARG A 156 19.46 17.05 -4.10
CA ARG A 156 19.83 18.47 -4.30
C ARG A 156 18.65 19.30 -4.73
N GLU A 157 17.78 18.72 -5.55
CA GLU A 157 16.49 19.31 -5.84
C GLU A 157 15.70 19.46 -4.51
N LEU A 158 15.28 18.37 -3.85
CA LEU A 158 14.39 18.45 -2.68
C LEU A 158 14.94 19.33 -1.54
N ALA A 159 16.26 19.42 -1.39
CA ALA A 159 16.93 20.25 -0.40
C ALA A 159 17.08 21.73 -0.79
N SER A 160 16.76 22.11 -2.03
CA SER A 160 16.85 23.48 -2.52
C SER A 160 15.99 24.43 -1.69
N ARG A 161 16.53 25.61 -1.37
CA ARG A 161 15.79 26.69 -0.69
C ARG A 161 14.61 27.22 -1.52
N HIS A 162 14.61 26.95 -2.82
CA HIS A 162 13.60 27.39 -3.78
C HIS A 162 12.54 26.32 -4.06
N ALA A 163 12.63 25.16 -3.40
CA ALA A 163 11.59 24.14 -3.50
C ALA A 163 10.27 24.72 -2.92
N PRO A 164 9.16 24.73 -3.70
CA PRO A 164 7.91 25.38 -3.38
C PRO A 164 7.03 24.49 -2.51
N TRP A 165 7.57 24.13 -1.36
CA TRP A 165 6.89 23.34 -0.34
C TRP A 165 5.60 24.03 0.10
N SER A 166 4.48 23.32 0.01
CA SER A 166 3.18 23.76 0.50
C SER A 166 2.76 22.90 1.68
N ALA A 167 2.18 23.51 2.71
CA ALA A 167 1.62 22.76 3.83
C ALA A 167 0.52 21.83 3.33
N ASN A 168 0.57 20.58 3.80
CA ASN A 168 -0.42 19.56 3.55
C ASN A 168 -0.80 18.95 4.90
N GLU A 169 -2.01 19.26 5.35
CA GLU A 169 -2.53 18.78 6.61
C GLU A 169 -4.02 18.51 6.46
N ASP A 170 -4.48 17.43 7.06
CA ASP A 170 -5.89 17.07 7.13
C ASP A 170 -6.13 16.14 8.33
N TYR A 171 -7.39 16.04 8.74
CA TYR A 171 -7.84 15.18 9.83
C TYR A 171 -9.21 14.61 9.49
N PHE A 172 -9.32 13.28 9.60
CA PHE A 172 -10.49 12.51 9.22
C PHE A 172 -11.21 11.94 10.45
N GLU A 173 -12.51 11.71 10.31
CA GLU A 173 -13.36 11.20 11.42
C GLU A 173 -12.94 9.81 11.89
N ASP A 174 -12.28 9.02 11.04
CA ASP A 174 -11.74 7.70 11.35
C ASP A 174 -10.44 7.74 12.17
N GLY A 175 -9.94 8.94 12.50
CA GLY A 175 -8.72 9.15 13.27
C GLY A 175 -7.45 9.22 12.43
N TYR A 176 -7.53 9.06 11.11
CA TYR A 176 -6.40 9.37 10.24
C TYR A 176 -6.17 10.88 10.24
N GLY A 177 -4.90 11.28 10.25
CA GLY A 177 -4.50 12.67 10.21
C GLY A 177 -3.04 12.78 9.86
N TYR A 178 -2.66 13.89 9.27
CA TYR A 178 -1.27 14.12 8.91
C TYR A 178 -0.97 15.60 8.89
N ARG A 179 0.31 15.91 9.06
CA ARG A 179 0.84 17.25 8.88
C ARG A 179 2.23 17.14 8.33
N HIS A 180 2.45 17.63 7.13
CA HIS A 180 3.76 17.73 6.49
C HIS A 180 3.70 18.75 5.35
N LEU A 181 4.75 18.82 4.53
CA LEU A 181 4.77 19.63 3.32
C LEU A 181 4.91 18.76 2.08
N ASN A 182 4.28 19.17 0.98
CA ASN A 182 4.36 18.51 -0.32
C ASN A 182 4.57 19.50 -1.44
N VAL A 183 4.93 18.96 -2.61
CA VAL A 183 4.84 19.65 -3.90
C VAL A 183 3.98 18.82 -4.84
N TYR A 184 2.65 18.93 -4.76
CA TYR A 184 1.74 18.17 -5.63
C TYR A 184 1.54 18.78 -7.01
N ASP A 185 1.60 20.11 -7.11
CA ASP A 185 1.42 20.82 -8.38
C ASP A 185 2.62 20.56 -9.30
N ARG A 186 2.44 19.63 -10.25
CA ARG A 186 3.47 19.24 -11.22
C ARG A 186 3.93 20.40 -12.10
N ALA A 187 3.12 21.46 -12.27
CA ALA A 187 3.52 22.63 -13.03
C ALA A 187 4.62 23.45 -12.35
N LEU A 188 4.83 23.22 -11.05
CA LEU A 188 5.93 23.83 -10.30
C LEU A 188 7.23 23.04 -10.41
N TRP A 189 7.18 21.74 -10.75
CA TRP A 189 8.32 20.85 -10.71
C TRP A 189 9.42 21.26 -11.70
N SER A 190 10.67 21.12 -11.29
CA SER A 190 11.83 21.29 -12.18
C SER A 190 11.87 20.17 -13.25
N ARG A 191 12.64 20.38 -14.31
CA ARG A 191 12.92 19.33 -15.30
C ARG A 191 13.46 18.06 -14.63
N ARG A 192 14.40 18.24 -13.69
CA ARG A 192 14.98 17.14 -12.89
C ARG A 192 13.93 16.32 -12.15
N LEU A 193 13.03 16.99 -11.43
CA LEU A 193 12.02 16.28 -10.65
C LEU A 193 11.02 15.56 -11.54
N ASN A 194 10.68 16.13 -12.70
CA ASN A 194 9.88 15.45 -13.71
C ASN A 194 10.58 14.21 -14.27
N ALA A 195 11.87 14.30 -14.60
CA ALA A 195 12.67 13.16 -15.05
C ALA A 195 12.76 12.07 -13.97
N THR A 196 12.98 12.45 -12.70
CA THR A 196 12.91 11.51 -11.58
C THR A 196 11.58 10.77 -11.55
N PHE A 197 10.45 11.47 -11.67
CA PHE A 197 9.14 10.81 -11.66
C PHE A 197 8.92 9.93 -12.90
N ALA A 198 9.41 10.34 -14.07
CA ALA A 198 9.32 9.56 -15.30
C ALA A 198 9.93 8.16 -15.12
N VAL A 199 11.05 8.04 -14.39
CA VAL A 199 11.64 6.74 -14.01
C VAL A 199 10.66 5.84 -13.26
N PHE A 200 9.88 6.38 -12.31
CA PHE A 200 8.88 5.62 -11.57
C PHE A 200 7.63 5.30 -12.42
N ASP A 201 7.26 6.15 -13.36
CA ASP A 201 6.09 5.99 -14.24
C ASP A 201 6.39 5.21 -15.53
N HIS A 202 7.66 4.90 -15.80
CA HIS A 202 8.11 4.20 -17.00
C HIS A 202 7.44 2.83 -17.18
N ALA A 203 7.14 2.45 -18.43
CA ALA A 203 6.44 1.21 -18.73
C ALA A 203 7.21 -0.03 -18.26
N GLU A 204 8.53 -0.04 -18.43
CA GLU A 204 9.40 -1.11 -17.92
C GLU A 204 9.41 -1.15 -16.39
N THR A 205 9.41 0.01 -15.72
CA THR A 205 9.28 0.07 -14.26
C THR A 205 7.98 -0.59 -13.79
N LYS A 206 6.86 -0.27 -14.45
CA LYS A 206 5.55 -0.86 -14.14
C LYS A 206 5.51 -2.37 -14.38
N ALA A 207 6.12 -2.84 -15.46
CA ALA A 207 6.24 -4.26 -15.75
C ALA A 207 7.11 -4.98 -14.70
N TRP A 208 8.26 -4.38 -14.36
CA TRP A 208 9.19 -4.89 -13.37
C TRP A 208 8.56 -4.98 -11.98
N VAL A 209 7.92 -3.90 -11.50
CA VAL A 209 7.26 -3.91 -10.18
C VAL A 209 6.03 -4.83 -10.16
N SER A 210 5.33 -4.99 -11.30
CA SER A 210 4.24 -5.97 -11.39
C SER A 210 4.75 -7.40 -11.21
N ALA A 211 5.89 -7.73 -11.82
CA ALA A 211 6.52 -9.03 -11.67
C ALA A 211 7.11 -9.24 -10.26
N LEU A 212 7.69 -8.18 -9.67
CA LEU A 212 8.30 -8.23 -8.34
C LEU A 212 7.27 -8.39 -7.23
N ALA A 213 6.16 -7.63 -7.28
CA ALA A 213 5.10 -7.70 -6.28
C ALA A 213 4.06 -8.79 -6.58
N GLU A 214 4.07 -9.36 -7.78
CA GLU A 214 3.05 -10.28 -8.30
C GLU A 214 1.64 -9.69 -8.23
N ARG A 215 1.53 -8.42 -8.62
CA ARG A 215 0.32 -7.61 -8.62
C ARG A 215 0.24 -6.77 -9.88
N ASP A 216 -0.96 -6.44 -10.33
CA ASP A 216 -1.14 -5.51 -11.45
C ASP A 216 -0.72 -4.10 -11.01
N CYS A 217 0.37 -3.59 -11.60
CA CYS A 217 0.87 -2.22 -11.43
C CYS A 217 0.86 -1.44 -12.75
N GLY A 218 0.12 -1.91 -13.76
CA GLY A 218 0.12 -1.35 -15.11
C GLY A 218 -0.66 -0.04 -15.26
N GLY A 219 -1.32 0.42 -14.20
CA GLY A 219 -2.15 1.62 -14.21
C GLY A 219 -1.34 2.91 -14.11
N ALA A 220 -1.98 3.95 -13.58
CA ALA A 220 -1.31 5.23 -13.33
C ALA A 220 -0.26 5.08 -12.21
N CYS A 221 0.94 5.64 -12.41
CA CYS A 221 1.84 5.92 -11.31
C CYS A 221 1.50 7.30 -10.74
N THR A 222 1.62 7.44 -9.42
CA THR A 222 1.52 8.72 -8.72
C THR A 222 2.76 8.89 -7.87
N GLY A 223 3.19 10.12 -7.65
CA GLY A 223 4.35 10.42 -6.85
C GLY A 223 4.44 11.91 -6.55
N ALA A 224 5.00 12.27 -5.40
CA ALA A 224 5.31 13.65 -5.07
C ALA A 224 6.46 13.73 -4.06
N PRO A 225 7.20 14.85 -4.05
CA PRO A 225 8.08 15.18 -2.93
C PRO A 225 7.27 15.40 -1.65
N SER A 226 7.80 14.90 -0.53
CA SER A 226 7.35 15.25 0.81
C SER A 226 8.51 15.74 1.68
N LYS A 227 8.20 16.67 2.58
CA LYS A 227 9.12 17.22 3.57
C LYS A 227 8.45 17.27 4.93
N TYR A 228 9.14 16.81 5.97
CA TYR A 228 8.67 16.89 7.35
C TYR A 228 9.61 17.79 8.15
N ARG A 229 9.04 18.74 8.89
CA ARG A 229 9.73 19.59 9.88
C ARG A 229 9.33 19.19 11.30
N ALA A 230 9.90 19.83 12.31
CA ALA A 230 9.53 19.64 13.70
C ALA A 230 7.99 19.58 13.92
N GLY A 231 7.54 18.52 14.59
CA GLY A 231 6.14 18.21 14.91
C GLY A 231 5.31 17.61 13.77
N ASP A 232 5.84 17.56 12.55
CA ASP A 232 5.17 16.91 11.42
C ASP A 232 5.16 15.39 11.59
N HIS A 233 4.12 14.76 11.06
CA HIS A 233 3.80 13.35 11.24
C HIS A 233 2.77 12.89 10.20
N SER A 234 2.53 11.59 10.14
CA SER A 234 1.37 10.98 9.49
C SER A 234 0.90 9.89 10.44
N LEU A 235 -0.37 9.92 10.83
CA LEU A 235 -0.97 8.97 11.78
C LEU A 235 -1.22 7.60 11.11
N PRO A 236 -1.51 6.54 11.88
CA PRO A 236 -1.75 5.20 11.35
C PRO A 236 -2.78 5.16 10.21
N HIS A 237 -2.39 4.51 9.11
CA HIS A 237 -3.21 4.27 7.92
C HIS A 237 -2.67 3.06 7.13
N THR A 238 -3.42 2.58 6.14
CA THR A 238 -3.05 1.39 5.34
C THR A 238 -2.71 1.69 3.88
N ASP A 239 -2.98 2.91 3.42
CA ASP A 239 -3.01 3.29 2.01
C ASP A 239 -4.02 2.53 1.13
N TRP A 240 -4.85 1.66 1.71
CA TRP A 240 -5.82 0.84 0.97
C TRP A 240 -7.04 1.65 0.52
N VAL A 241 -6.81 2.52 -0.45
CA VAL A 241 -7.79 3.40 -1.08
C VAL A 241 -7.54 3.46 -2.58
N GLY A 242 -8.61 3.59 -3.36
CA GLY A 242 -8.51 3.69 -4.82
C GLY A 242 -7.97 2.40 -5.47
N GLN A 243 -7.19 2.57 -6.53
CA GLN A 243 -6.53 1.49 -7.27
C GLN A 243 -5.07 1.24 -6.83
N ARG A 244 -4.64 1.79 -5.69
CA ARG A 244 -3.28 1.62 -5.16
C ARG A 244 -2.98 0.15 -4.92
N THR A 245 -1.83 -0.31 -5.42
CA THR A 245 -1.46 -1.74 -5.35
C THR A 245 -0.10 -1.97 -4.69
N VAL A 246 0.86 -1.09 -4.96
CA VAL A 246 2.20 -1.09 -4.37
C VAL A 246 2.56 0.35 -4.07
N ALA A 247 2.98 0.59 -2.83
CA ALA A 247 3.47 1.88 -2.38
C ALA A 247 5.00 1.92 -2.45
N TYR A 248 5.53 3.11 -2.67
CA TYR A 248 6.96 3.37 -2.55
C TYR A 248 7.23 4.65 -1.77
N VAL A 249 8.26 4.59 -0.92
CA VAL A 249 8.78 5.75 -0.19
C VAL A 249 10.30 5.77 -0.37
N TRP A 250 10.78 6.68 -1.21
CA TRP A 250 12.21 6.89 -1.39
C TRP A 250 12.70 7.96 -0.42
N HIS A 251 13.44 7.54 0.60
CA HIS A 251 14.06 8.41 1.58
C HIS A 251 15.34 9.05 1.03
N LEU A 252 15.39 10.38 1.12
CA LEU A 252 16.47 11.23 0.63
C LEU A 252 17.02 12.10 1.77
N SER A 253 17.03 11.60 3.00
CA SER A 253 17.38 12.39 4.19
C SER A 253 18.84 12.14 4.60
N LYS A 254 19.72 13.10 4.32
CA LYS A 254 21.14 13.01 4.70
C LYS A 254 21.37 13.33 6.18
N ALA A 255 22.28 12.57 6.80
CA ALA A 255 22.70 12.74 8.20
C ALA A 255 21.51 12.80 9.17
N TRP A 256 20.45 12.03 8.89
CA TRP A 256 19.30 11.90 9.77
C TRP A 256 19.67 11.04 10.97
N ARG A 257 19.25 11.48 12.17
CA ARG A 257 19.50 10.78 13.43
C ARG A 257 18.22 10.08 13.89
N PRO A 258 18.24 8.79 14.28
CA PRO A 258 17.03 8.08 14.71
C PRO A 258 16.22 8.78 15.81
N GLU A 259 16.89 9.43 16.77
CA GLU A 259 16.29 10.18 17.87
C GLU A 259 15.51 11.42 17.44
N TRP A 260 15.61 11.84 16.17
CA TRP A 260 14.79 12.90 15.61
C TRP A 260 13.39 12.42 15.20
N GLY A 261 13.06 11.14 15.34
CA GLY A 261 11.77 10.61 14.89
C GLY A 261 11.66 10.64 13.37
N GLY A 262 10.47 10.88 12.82
CA GLY A 262 10.23 10.81 11.38
C GLY A 262 10.49 9.42 10.78
N ALA A 263 10.50 8.38 11.60
CA ALA A 263 10.67 7.01 11.11
C ALA A 263 9.39 6.54 10.43
N LEU A 264 9.52 5.73 9.37
CA LEU A 264 8.41 4.89 8.95
C LEU A 264 8.24 3.81 10.02
N TYR A 265 7.05 3.70 10.59
CA TYR A 265 6.71 2.67 11.54
C TYR A 265 5.73 1.69 10.88
N TRP A 266 6.10 0.41 10.80
CA TRP A 266 5.31 -0.66 10.21
C TRP A 266 4.57 -1.44 11.29
N ALA A 267 3.27 -1.21 11.42
CA ALA A 267 2.49 -1.66 12.57
C ALA A 267 2.17 -3.16 12.59
N GLN A 268 2.53 -3.89 11.54
CA GLN A 268 2.40 -5.35 11.49
C GLN A 268 3.58 -6.07 12.15
N ASN A 269 4.71 -5.40 12.34
CA ASN A 269 5.87 -5.99 12.99
C ASN A 269 5.82 -5.77 14.50
N ASP A 270 6.54 -6.61 15.24
CA ASP A 270 6.85 -6.37 16.64
C ASP A 270 7.63 -5.05 16.80
N HIS A 271 7.45 -4.40 17.95
CA HIS A 271 7.93 -3.02 18.19
C HIS A 271 9.43 -2.82 17.95
N ASP A 272 10.25 -3.85 18.18
CA ASP A 272 11.70 -3.87 17.98
C ASP A 272 12.12 -3.89 16.51
N GLU A 273 11.27 -4.39 15.61
CA GLU A 273 11.53 -4.47 14.17
C GLU A 273 10.60 -3.59 13.31
N ALA A 274 9.68 -2.87 13.95
CA ALA A 274 8.70 -2.03 13.27
C ALA A 274 9.23 -0.67 12.81
N THR A 275 10.39 -0.22 13.32
CA THR A 275 10.85 1.15 13.12
C THR A 275 11.97 1.26 12.10
N TYR A 276 11.72 2.03 11.04
CA TYR A 276 12.67 2.30 9.97
C TYR A 276 13.00 3.80 9.91
N PRO A 277 14.14 4.22 10.50
CA PRO A 277 14.56 5.62 10.47
C PRO A 277 14.69 6.15 9.05
N ALA A 278 14.38 7.44 8.86
CA ALA A 278 14.71 8.10 7.61
C ALA A 278 16.22 8.06 7.38
N SER A 279 16.63 7.85 6.14
CA SER A 279 18.02 7.75 5.73
C SER A 279 18.17 8.30 4.30
N PHE A 280 19.39 8.31 3.80
CA PHE A 280 19.65 8.73 2.42
C PHE A 280 19.66 7.53 1.50
N ASN A 281 19.02 7.67 0.34
CA ASN A 281 18.97 6.67 -0.72
C ASN A 281 18.40 5.31 -0.27
N GLN A 282 17.37 5.32 0.56
CA GLN A 282 16.67 4.11 1.00
C GLN A 282 15.28 4.06 0.38
N LEU A 283 14.98 3.00 -0.35
CA LEU A 283 13.66 2.78 -0.95
C LEU A 283 12.87 1.79 -0.09
N CYS A 284 11.76 2.25 0.45
CA CYS A 284 10.79 1.40 1.14
C CYS A 284 9.70 0.99 0.14
N LEU A 285 9.38 -0.30 0.06
CA LEU A 285 8.34 -0.86 -0.82
C LEU A 285 7.40 -1.74 0.00
N PHE A 286 6.10 -1.68 -0.28
CA PHE A 286 5.13 -2.62 0.29
C PHE A 286 3.89 -2.78 -0.58
N SER A 287 3.31 -3.98 -0.52
CA SER A 287 2.00 -4.27 -1.11
C SER A 287 0.90 -3.56 -0.33
N VAL A 288 0.05 -2.81 -1.02
CA VAL A 288 -1.07 -2.08 -0.39
C VAL A 288 -2.23 -3.05 -0.15
N THR A 289 -2.57 -3.25 1.12
CA THR A 289 -3.61 -4.18 1.57
C THR A 289 -4.39 -3.59 2.74
N THR A 290 -5.46 -4.25 3.17
CA THR A 290 -6.18 -3.83 4.38
C THR A 290 -5.34 -3.94 5.65
N THR A 291 -4.23 -4.67 5.62
CA THR A 291 -3.35 -4.86 6.79
C THR A 291 -2.06 -4.08 6.71
N SER A 292 -1.73 -3.39 5.61
CA SER A 292 -0.50 -2.58 5.43
C SER A 292 -0.44 -1.32 6.30
N ALA A 293 -0.77 -1.47 7.58
CA ALA A 293 -0.84 -0.42 8.58
C ALA A 293 0.55 0.13 8.87
N HIS A 294 0.71 1.43 8.69
CA HIS A 294 1.95 2.13 8.94
C HIS A 294 1.70 3.60 9.27
N PHE A 295 2.73 4.27 9.76
CA PHE A 295 2.68 5.69 10.07
C PHE A 295 4.07 6.32 10.02
N VAL A 296 4.14 7.65 10.10
CA VAL A 296 5.40 8.39 10.24
C VAL A 296 5.45 8.96 11.65
N THR A 297 6.42 8.52 12.45
CA THR A 297 6.59 9.02 13.82
C THR A 297 6.84 10.53 13.82
N THR A 298 6.36 11.22 14.85
CA THR A 298 6.49 12.67 14.95
C THR A 298 7.95 13.10 14.89
N VAL A 299 8.26 14.07 14.04
CA VAL A 299 9.60 14.66 13.98
C VAL A 299 9.85 15.50 15.24
N SER A 300 10.95 15.22 15.91
CA SER A 300 11.37 15.92 17.12
C SER A 300 11.57 17.42 16.87
N PRO A 301 11.21 18.29 17.84
CA PRO A 301 11.58 19.71 17.80
C PRO A 301 13.09 19.97 17.75
N ARG A 302 13.91 18.98 18.11
CA ARG A 302 15.38 19.05 18.05
C ARG A 302 15.98 18.57 16.73
N ALA A 303 15.15 18.27 15.72
CA ALA A 303 15.63 17.87 14.41
C ALA A 303 16.32 19.06 13.71
N GLU A 304 17.58 18.88 13.31
CA GLU A 304 18.40 19.93 12.69
C GLU A 304 18.51 19.79 11.17
N ARG A 305 17.96 18.71 10.61
CA ARG A 305 18.00 18.41 9.17
C ARG A 305 16.58 18.27 8.61
N LEU A 306 16.50 18.22 7.28
CA LEU A 306 15.25 18.02 6.57
C LEU A 306 15.00 16.52 6.40
N ARG A 307 13.82 16.05 6.80
CA ARG A 307 13.33 14.74 6.37
C ARG A 307 12.69 14.91 5.00
N LEU A 308 13.35 14.41 3.98
CA LEU A 308 12.94 14.50 2.59
C LEU A 308 12.62 13.10 2.04
N THR A 309 11.49 13.00 1.33
CA THR A 309 11.11 11.78 0.61
C THR A 309 10.54 12.12 -0.76
N PHE A 310 10.64 11.17 -1.68
CA PHE A 310 9.80 11.12 -2.88
C PHE A 310 8.94 9.85 -2.76
N ASN A 311 7.63 10.00 -2.68
CA ASN A 311 6.75 8.87 -2.36
C ASN A 311 5.48 8.87 -3.20
N GLY A 312 4.90 7.70 -3.39
CA GLY A 312 3.74 7.51 -4.23
C GLY A 312 3.30 6.05 -4.35
N TRP A 313 2.47 5.79 -5.35
CA TRP A 313 1.87 4.47 -5.58
C TRP A 313 1.84 4.14 -7.06
N TRP A 314 2.13 2.89 -7.37
CA TRP A 314 1.65 2.27 -8.60
C TRP A 314 0.22 1.79 -8.39
N GLN A 315 -0.59 1.86 -9.45
CA GLN A 315 -1.99 1.47 -9.43
C GLN A 315 -2.25 0.31 -10.37
N SER A 316 -3.30 -0.46 -10.07
CA SER A 316 -3.81 -1.49 -10.96
C SER A 316 -4.39 -0.86 -12.22
N SER A 317 -4.14 -1.49 -13.38
CA SER A 317 -4.77 -1.12 -14.65
C SER A 317 -6.15 -1.74 -14.82
N TRP A 318 -6.37 -2.90 -14.20
CA TRP A 318 -7.62 -3.64 -14.34
C TRP A 318 -8.76 -3.06 -13.51
N TRP A 319 -9.94 -2.98 -14.13
CA TRP A 319 -11.20 -2.63 -13.50
C TRP A 319 -12.21 -3.79 -13.69
N PRO A 320 -12.79 -4.32 -12.60
CA PRO A 320 -13.77 -5.40 -12.67
C PRO A 320 -14.95 -5.06 -13.57
N ARG A 321 -15.28 -5.99 -14.46
CA ARG A 321 -16.44 -5.93 -15.36
C ARG A 321 -17.09 -7.29 -15.41
N ASP A 322 -18.27 -7.35 -16.01
CA ASP A 322 -18.89 -8.62 -16.34
C ASP A 322 -18.11 -9.32 -17.46
N GLU A 323 -17.04 -10.03 -17.08
CA GLU A 323 -16.12 -10.72 -17.97
C GLU A 323 -15.52 -11.96 -17.27
N PRO A 324 -15.04 -12.97 -18.02
CA PRO A 324 -14.49 -14.21 -17.43
C PRO A 324 -13.34 -14.01 -16.44
N ARG A 325 -12.59 -12.90 -16.57
CA ARG A 325 -11.50 -12.55 -15.63
C ARG A 325 -12.02 -12.30 -14.22
N LEU A 326 -13.23 -11.78 -14.06
CA LEU A 326 -13.85 -11.55 -12.75
C LEU A 326 -14.07 -12.87 -12.01
N ASP A 327 -14.69 -13.85 -12.68
CA ASP A 327 -14.93 -15.18 -12.15
C ASP A 327 -13.62 -15.84 -11.69
N ALA A 328 -12.61 -15.87 -12.57
CA ALA A 328 -11.30 -16.44 -12.27
C ALA A 328 -10.61 -15.75 -11.08
N THR A 329 -10.76 -14.43 -10.96
CA THR A 329 -10.17 -13.64 -9.85
C THR A 329 -10.85 -13.94 -8.52
N LEU A 330 -12.18 -14.12 -8.51
CA LEU A 330 -12.93 -14.39 -7.28
C LEU A 330 -12.84 -15.84 -6.82
N GLU A 331 -12.63 -16.77 -7.76
CA GLU A 331 -12.44 -18.21 -7.51
C GLU A 331 -11.06 -18.52 -6.91
N ASP A 332 -10.03 -17.72 -7.21
CA ASP A 332 -8.70 -17.84 -6.62
C ASP A 332 -8.57 -16.95 -5.35
N PRO A 333 -8.43 -17.54 -4.14
CA PRO A 333 -8.24 -16.76 -2.91
C PRO A 333 -7.03 -15.82 -2.94
N VAL A 334 -5.96 -16.20 -3.64
CA VAL A 334 -4.73 -15.38 -3.75
C VAL A 334 -4.96 -14.19 -4.68
N ALA A 335 -5.65 -14.39 -5.81
CA ALA A 335 -6.01 -13.27 -6.67
C ALA A 335 -7.01 -12.33 -5.97
N ARG A 336 -7.99 -12.87 -5.24
CA ARG A 336 -8.98 -12.10 -4.49
C ARG A 336 -8.35 -11.25 -3.38
N SER A 337 -7.35 -11.77 -2.66
CA SER A 337 -6.65 -11.01 -1.62
C SER A 337 -5.85 -9.81 -2.16
N LYS A 338 -5.54 -9.82 -3.46
CA LYS A 338 -4.82 -8.74 -4.17
C LYS A 338 -5.74 -7.65 -4.72
N LEU A 339 -7.06 -7.77 -4.57
CA LEU A 339 -7.99 -6.74 -5.02
C LEU A 339 -7.76 -5.42 -4.29
N THR A 340 -7.69 -4.34 -5.07
CA THR A 340 -7.62 -2.97 -4.55
C THR A 340 -8.96 -2.56 -3.94
N HIS A 341 -8.96 -1.47 -3.18
CA HIS A 341 -10.17 -0.91 -2.60
C HIS A 341 -11.25 -0.63 -3.65
N SER A 342 -10.91 0.06 -4.74
CA SER A 342 -11.85 0.37 -5.81
C SER A 342 -12.34 -0.86 -6.56
N GLN A 343 -11.53 -1.91 -6.70
CA GLN A 343 -11.97 -3.15 -7.33
C GLN A 343 -13.00 -3.86 -6.47
N LYS A 344 -12.76 -3.98 -5.16
CA LYS A 344 -13.75 -4.56 -4.23
C LYS A 344 -15.05 -3.77 -4.23
N GLN A 345 -14.96 -2.44 -4.17
CA GLN A 345 -16.15 -1.59 -4.23
C GLN A 345 -16.92 -1.77 -5.54
N SER A 346 -16.23 -1.78 -6.68
CA SER A 346 -16.87 -1.96 -7.99
C SER A 346 -17.55 -3.33 -8.14
N ILE A 347 -17.00 -4.39 -7.52
CA ILE A 347 -17.61 -5.72 -7.51
C ILE A 347 -18.88 -5.69 -6.64
N ALA A 348 -18.81 -5.09 -5.45
CA ALA A 348 -19.96 -4.94 -4.57
C ALA A 348 -21.09 -4.15 -5.23
N ASP A 349 -20.75 -3.03 -5.90
CA ASP A 349 -21.72 -2.20 -6.63
C ASP A 349 -22.37 -2.97 -7.78
N MET A 350 -21.58 -3.74 -8.56
CA MET A 350 -22.09 -4.59 -9.64
C MET A 350 -23.06 -5.67 -9.13
N LEU A 351 -22.76 -6.29 -7.98
CA LEU A 351 -23.60 -7.32 -7.39
C LEU A 351 -24.86 -6.74 -6.73
N ALA A 352 -24.84 -5.48 -6.32
CA ALA A 352 -25.99 -4.78 -5.76
C ALA A 352 -26.89 -4.11 -6.81
N ASP A 353 -26.43 -3.95 -8.06
CA ASP A 353 -27.19 -3.29 -9.12
C ASP A 353 -28.32 -4.19 -9.67
N PRO A 354 -29.60 -3.82 -9.48
CA PRO A 354 -30.74 -4.62 -9.97
C PRO A 354 -30.85 -4.63 -11.51
N TRP A 355 -30.12 -3.75 -12.20
CA TRP A 355 -30.09 -3.68 -13.66
C TRP A 355 -28.90 -4.44 -14.26
N GLN A 356 -28.04 -5.00 -13.43
CA GLN A 356 -26.94 -5.83 -13.89
C GLN A 356 -27.50 -7.16 -14.41
N ASN A 357 -27.28 -7.46 -15.69
CA ASN A 357 -27.78 -8.67 -16.36
C ASN A 357 -26.93 -9.92 -16.05
N LEU A 358 -26.72 -10.21 -14.76
CA LEU A 358 -26.09 -11.46 -14.33
C LEU A 358 -27.16 -12.56 -14.20
N GLY A 359 -26.91 -13.72 -14.81
CA GLY A 359 -27.76 -14.89 -14.58
C GLY A 359 -27.80 -15.27 -13.09
N PRO A 360 -28.95 -15.73 -12.55
CA PRO A 360 -29.16 -15.87 -11.11
C PRO A 360 -28.15 -16.81 -10.43
N GLU A 361 -27.78 -17.90 -11.11
CA GLU A 361 -26.77 -18.84 -10.60
C GLU A 361 -25.37 -18.21 -10.50
N ARG A 362 -24.99 -17.42 -11.51
CA ARG A 362 -23.70 -16.73 -11.51
C ARG A 362 -23.68 -15.60 -10.49
N HIS A 363 -24.78 -14.85 -10.36
CA HIS A 363 -24.90 -13.81 -9.33
C HIS A 363 -24.73 -14.38 -7.93
N ALA A 364 -25.46 -15.46 -7.59
CA ALA A 364 -25.35 -16.12 -6.30
C ALA A 364 -23.93 -16.65 -6.04
N ARG A 365 -23.27 -17.21 -7.07
CA ARG A 365 -21.87 -17.66 -6.98
C ARG A 365 -20.92 -16.50 -6.68
N LEU A 366 -20.96 -15.43 -7.48
CA LEU A 366 -20.07 -14.28 -7.30
C LEU A 366 -20.27 -13.59 -5.95
N LEU A 367 -21.53 -13.48 -5.49
CA LEU A 367 -21.85 -12.95 -4.16
C LEU A 367 -21.16 -13.76 -3.06
N SER A 368 -21.33 -15.08 -3.07
CA SER A 368 -20.68 -15.97 -2.10
C SER A 368 -19.15 -15.86 -2.10
N LEU A 369 -18.55 -15.68 -3.28
CA LEU A 369 -17.09 -15.54 -3.42
C LEU A 369 -16.58 -14.16 -2.96
N SER A 370 -17.40 -13.11 -3.06
CA SER A 370 -17.04 -11.73 -2.70
C SER A 370 -17.09 -11.47 -1.19
N GLU A 371 -17.90 -12.23 -0.45
CA GLU A 371 -18.08 -12.12 1.00
C GLU A 371 -17.01 -12.89 1.81
N MET A 372 -16.19 -13.72 1.14
CA MET A 372 -15.07 -14.47 1.73
C MET A 372 -13.74 -13.73 1.62
#